data_AF-A0A9X9QCE2-F1
#
_entry.id   AF-A0A9X9QCE2-F1
#
_cell.length_a   1.000
_cell.length_b   1.000
_cell.length_c   1.000
_cell.angle_alpha   90.00
_cell.angle_beta   90.00
_cell.angle_gamma   90.00
#
_symmetry.space_group_name_H-M   'P 1'
#
loop_
_entity.id
_entity.type
_entity.pdbx_description
1 polymer ?
#
loop_
_entity_poly.entity_id
_entity_poly.type
_entity_poly.pdbx_seq_one_letter_code
_entity_poly.pdbx_strand_id
1 'polypeptide(L)'
;MFWGCFGGPEKGTCLFWEKEWDSINSQKYCERIVPLIDGMVSMRPWFSLMQDNATAHTAAISMEDMSQRLIQLIFRPANSPDLNPIEAVWNKMKDYIQRHHPNLGCGKQRTQDSLRNIVKEARDSVSSEDHVRLIQSMPARCQAVVDADGGPTRY
;
A
#
# COMPACT_ATOMS: atom_id res chain seq x y z
N MET A 1 6.07 11.35 -3.21
CA MET A 1 5.37 10.05 -3.27
C MET A 1 5.38 9.44 -1.87
N PHE A 2 4.40 8.61 -1.53
CA PHE A 2 4.30 7.94 -0.23
C PHE A 2 4.08 6.45 -0.46
N TRP A 3 4.91 5.62 0.15
CA TRP A 3 4.71 4.18 0.22
C TRP A 3 4.25 3.81 1.63
N GLY A 4 3.32 2.87 1.72
CA GLY A 4 2.91 2.32 3.00
C GLY A 4 2.28 0.95 2.83
N CYS A 5 2.12 0.28 3.96
CA CYS A 5 1.52 -1.04 4.06
C CYS A 5 0.69 -1.14 5.35
N PHE A 6 -0.06 -2.22 5.48
CA PHE A 6 -0.80 -2.60 6.68
C PHE A 6 -0.94 -4.12 6.75
N GLY A 7 -1.20 -4.65 7.94
CA GLY A 7 -1.38 -6.08 8.16
C GLY A 7 -2.11 -6.35 9.47
N GLY A 8 -3.10 -7.23 9.43
CA GLY A 8 -4.00 -7.45 10.57
C GLY A 8 -4.68 -6.15 11.02
N PRO A 9 -4.72 -5.86 12.34
CA PRO A 9 -5.31 -4.63 12.87
C PRO A 9 -4.39 -3.40 12.78
N GLU A 10 -3.19 -3.54 12.24
CA GLU A 10 -2.16 -2.53 12.35
C GLU A 10 -1.77 -1.90 11.02
N LYS A 11 -1.50 -0.60 11.06
CA LYS A 11 -0.69 0.09 10.05
C LYS A 11 0.74 -0.47 10.09
N GLY A 12 1.30 -0.78 8.93
CA GLY A 12 2.65 -1.31 8.80
C GLY A 12 3.71 -0.21 8.78
N THR A 13 4.85 -0.47 8.15
CA THR A 13 5.86 0.56 7.88
C THR A 13 5.39 1.50 6.76
N CYS A 14 5.92 2.71 6.74
CA CYS A 14 5.73 3.65 5.63
C CYS A 14 7.00 4.43 5.32
N LEU A 15 7.10 4.95 4.11
CA LEU A 15 8.23 5.70 3.60
C LEU A 15 7.74 6.86 2.74
N PHE A 16 8.19 8.07 3.05
CA PHE A 16 8.07 9.18 2.11
C PHE A 16 9.22 9.09 1.11
N TRP A 17 8.86 9.04 -0.17
CA TRP A 17 9.86 9.01 -1.23
C TRP A 17 10.48 10.40 -1.38
N GLU A 18 11.80 10.47 -1.23
CA GLU A 18 12.57 11.70 -1.36
C GLU A 18 12.74 12.09 -2.83
N LYS A 19 12.79 13.39 -3.12
CA LYS A 19 12.84 13.90 -4.51
C LYS A 19 14.14 13.48 -5.21
N GLU A 20 15.21 13.40 -4.44
CA GLU A 20 16.56 13.05 -4.85
C GLU A 20 16.65 11.56 -5.24
N TRP A 21 15.66 10.75 -4.83
CA TRP A 21 15.56 9.36 -5.24
C TRP A 21 14.86 9.19 -6.59
N ASP A 22 14.39 10.26 -7.24
CA ASP A 22 13.80 10.22 -8.58
C ASP A 22 12.68 9.14 -8.72
N SER A 23 12.67 8.33 -9.77
CA SER A 23 11.66 7.31 -10.04
C SER A 23 11.86 6.03 -9.21
N ILE A 24 10.75 5.36 -8.86
CA ILE A 24 10.77 4.03 -8.22
C ILE A 24 11.03 2.99 -9.31
N ASN A 25 12.30 2.63 -9.51
CA ASN A 25 12.69 1.48 -10.32
C ASN A 25 12.92 0.24 -9.44
N SER A 26 13.12 -0.93 -10.05
CA SER A 26 13.31 -2.19 -9.32
C SER A 26 14.51 -2.17 -8.38
N GLN A 27 15.61 -1.53 -8.77
CA GLN A 27 16.79 -1.39 -7.91
C GLN A 27 16.48 -0.59 -6.64
N LYS A 28 15.89 0.60 -6.76
CA LYS A 28 15.54 1.42 -5.60
C LYS A 28 14.42 0.79 -4.78
N TYR A 29 13.55 -0.01 -5.40
CA TYR A 29 12.56 -0.81 -4.69
C TYR A 29 13.23 -1.84 -3.77
N CYS A 30 14.20 -2.60 -4.28
CA CYS A 30 15.05 -3.50 -3.49
C CYS A 30 15.84 -2.78 -2.40
N GLU A 31 16.40 -1.61 -2.69
CA GLU A 31 17.22 -0.87 -1.71
C GLU A 31 16.40 -0.23 -0.59
N ARG A 32 15.17 0.21 -0.87
CA ARG A 32 14.41 1.10 0.03
C ARG A 32 13.14 0.48 0.60
N ILE A 33 12.49 -0.42 -0.13
CA ILE A 33 11.17 -0.96 0.25
C ILE A 33 11.28 -2.41 0.72
N VAL A 34 11.96 -3.28 -0.02
CA VAL A 34 12.08 -4.70 0.33
C VAL A 34 12.62 -4.92 1.76
N PRO A 35 13.63 -4.16 2.25
CA PRO A 35 14.10 -4.30 3.64
C PRO A 35 13.05 -3.91 4.68
N LEU A 36 12.14 -2.98 4.36
CA LEU A 36 11.04 -2.61 5.26
C LEU A 36 9.99 -3.72 5.34
N ILE A 37 9.73 -4.38 4.21
CA ILE A 37 8.85 -5.56 4.16
C ILE A 37 9.47 -6.70 4.96
N ASP A 38 10.75 -6.99 4.71
CA ASP A 38 11.54 -8.02 5.38
C ASP A 38 11.51 -7.86 6.90
N GLY A 39 11.77 -6.65 7.40
CA GLY A 39 11.72 -6.36 8.83
C GLY A 39 10.35 -6.65 9.44
N MET A 40 9.26 -6.36 8.72
CA MET A 40 7.91 -6.66 9.22
C MET A 40 7.61 -8.16 9.22
N VAL A 41 7.93 -8.89 8.15
CA VAL A 41 7.66 -10.33 8.07
C VAL A 41 8.56 -11.13 8.99
N SER A 42 9.80 -10.68 9.23
CA SER A 42 10.72 -11.28 10.20
C SER A 42 10.17 -11.25 11.62
N MET A 43 9.43 -10.20 11.98
CA MET A 43 8.74 -10.11 13.28
C MET A 43 7.40 -10.87 13.31
N ARG A 44 6.85 -11.20 12.14
CA ARG A 44 5.51 -11.80 11.96
C ARG A 44 5.56 -12.83 10.83
N PRO A 45 6.21 -13.99 11.07
CA PRO A 45 6.51 -14.96 10.00
C PRO A 45 5.28 -15.60 9.35
N TRP A 46 4.10 -15.43 9.94
CA TRP A 46 2.82 -15.85 9.35
C TRP A 46 2.22 -14.82 8.37
N PHE A 47 2.87 -13.68 8.14
CA PHE A 47 2.45 -12.71 7.13
C PHE A 47 2.96 -13.08 5.75
N SER A 48 2.07 -12.95 4.76
CA SER A 48 2.43 -12.97 3.34
C SER A 48 2.22 -11.59 2.75
N LEU A 49 3.10 -11.19 1.82
CA LEU A 49 3.04 -9.91 1.14
C LEU A 49 2.03 -9.94 0.00
N MET A 50 1.09 -9.00 0.02
CA MET A 50 0.29 -8.62 -1.14
C MET A 50 0.80 -7.28 -1.69
N GLN A 51 1.07 -7.21 -3.00
CA GLN A 51 1.52 -5.99 -3.69
C GLN A 51 0.89 -5.89 -5.08
N ASP A 52 1.00 -4.72 -5.72
CA ASP A 52 0.58 -4.53 -7.11
C ASP A 52 1.59 -5.16 -8.13
N ASN A 53 1.24 -5.23 -9.42
CA ASN A 53 2.10 -5.85 -10.46
C ASN A 53 2.89 -4.76 -11.20
N ALA A 54 3.24 -3.66 -10.52
CA ALA A 54 4.11 -2.65 -11.10
C ALA A 54 5.43 -3.28 -11.54
N THR A 55 6.02 -2.76 -12.61
CA THR A 55 7.23 -3.30 -13.23
C THR A 55 8.37 -3.48 -12.22
N ALA A 56 8.48 -2.61 -11.22
CA ALA A 56 9.48 -2.72 -10.15
C ALA A 56 9.24 -3.93 -9.25
N HIS A 57 7.99 -4.29 -8.95
CA HIS A 57 7.65 -5.39 -8.06
C HIS A 57 7.84 -6.76 -8.71
N THR A 58 7.59 -6.85 -10.03
CA THR A 58 7.71 -8.11 -10.79
C THR A 58 9.06 -8.28 -11.49
N ALA A 59 9.98 -7.31 -11.34
CA ALA A 59 11.31 -7.41 -11.92
C ALA A 59 12.09 -8.59 -11.32
N ALA A 60 12.91 -9.26 -12.13
CA ALA A 60 13.68 -10.42 -11.70
C ALA A 60 14.51 -10.15 -10.43
N ILE A 61 15.17 -8.98 -10.36
CA ILE A 61 15.95 -8.59 -9.17
C ILE A 61 15.10 -8.48 -7.90
N SER A 62 13.87 -7.97 -8.01
CA SER A 62 12.98 -7.79 -6.86
C SER A 62 12.35 -9.09 -6.40
N MET A 63 12.00 -9.97 -7.35
CA MET A 63 11.53 -11.31 -7.04
C MET A 63 12.64 -12.17 -6.39
N GLU A 64 13.88 -12.06 -6.89
CA GLU A 64 15.04 -12.74 -6.30
C GLU A 64 15.36 -12.24 -4.89
N ASP A 65 15.39 -10.92 -4.67
CA ASP A 65 15.63 -10.31 -3.35
C ASP A 65 14.55 -10.74 -2.33
N MET A 66 13.28 -10.75 -2.74
CA MET A 66 12.19 -11.26 -1.88
C MET A 66 12.32 -12.75 -1.59
N SER A 67 12.70 -13.56 -2.59
CA SER A 67 12.92 -15.00 -2.43
C SER A 67 14.05 -15.31 -1.45
N GLN A 68 15.19 -14.60 -1.56
CA GLN A 68 16.34 -14.75 -0.66
C GLN A 68 16.01 -14.38 0.79
N ARG A 69 15.06 -13.45 0.98
CA ARG A 69 14.54 -13.05 2.29
C ARG A 69 13.38 -13.91 2.79
N LEU A 70 13.00 -14.96 2.05
CA LEU A 70 11.90 -15.86 2.38
C LEU A 70 10.54 -15.12 2.50
N ILE A 71 10.37 -14.02 1.77
CA ILE A 71 9.12 -13.25 1.75
C ILE A 71 8.11 -14.01 0.88
N GLN A 72 7.06 -14.53 1.51
CA GLN A 72 5.97 -15.20 0.80
C GLN A 72 5.07 -14.18 0.08
N LEU A 73 4.87 -14.34 -1.22
CA LEU A 73 3.98 -13.51 -2.03
C LEU A 73 2.57 -14.11 -2.15
N ILE A 74 1.56 -13.24 -2.09
CA ILE A 74 0.18 -13.57 -2.48
C ILE A 74 0.03 -13.26 -3.97
N PHE A 75 -0.46 -14.24 -4.73
CA PHE A 75 -0.82 -14.04 -6.14
C PHE A 75 -1.89 -12.97 -6.28
N ARG A 76 -1.73 -12.06 -7.25
CA ARG A 76 -2.74 -11.05 -7.58
C ARG A 76 -2.90 -10.93 -9.10
N PRO A 77 -4.14 -11.03 -9.62
CA PRO A 77 -4.40 -10.82 -11.03
C PRO A 77 -3.98 -9.42 -11.50
N ALA A 78 -3.55 -9.30 -12.76
CA ALA A 78 -3.23 -8.00 -13.35
C ALA A 78 -4.48 -7.11 -13.42
N ASN A 79 -4.31 -5.80 -13.24
CA ASN A 79 -5.40 -4.81 -13.34
C ASN A 79 -6.60 -5.02 -12.39
N SER A 80 -6.40 -5.67 -11.24
CA SER A 80 -7.42 -5.86 -10.20
C SER A 80 -7.16 -5.03 -8.94
N PRO A 81 -7.34 -3.68 -8.98
CA PRO A 81 -7.22 -2.84 -7.79
C PRO A 81 -8.32 -3.15 -6.76
N ASP A 82 -9.45 -3.68 -7.19
CA ASP A 82 -10.57 -4.14 -6.34
C ASP A 82 -10.18 -5.32 -5.42
N LEU A 83 -9.16 -6.09 -5.82
CA LEU A 83 -8.52 -7.13 -5.00
C LEU A 83 -7.33 -6.62 -4.16
N ASN A 84 -7.07 -5.32 -4.13
CA ASN A 84 -6.01 -4.72 -3.32
C ASN A 84 -6.60 -3.86 -2.18
N PRO A 85 -6.75 -4.42 -0.96
CA PRO A 85 -7.35 -3.71 0.18
C PRO A 85 -6.73 -2.36 0.53
N ILE A 86 -5.46 -2.13 0.19
CA ILE A 86 -4.78 -0.87 0.51
C ILE A 86 -5.36 0.31 -0.29
N GLU A 87 -5.99 0.07 -1.45
CA GLU A 87 -6.66 1.12 -2.21
C GLU A 87 -7.80 1.75 -1.40
N ALA A 88 -8.52 0.94 -0.61
CA ALA A 88 -9.56 1.44 0.28
C ALA A 88 -8.98 2.23 1.46
N VAL A 89 -7.77 1.89 1.94
CA VAL A 89 -7.03 2.70 2.92
C VAL A 89 -6.65 4.05 2.32
N TRP A 90 -6.15 4.08 1.09
CA TRP A 90 -5.84 5.31 0.37
C TRP A 90 -7.08 6.17 0.12
N ASN A 91 -8.23 5.57 -0.18
CA ASN A 91 -9.50 6.30 -0.28
C ASN A 91 -9.89 6.95 1.05
N LYS A 92 -9.83 6.23 2.17
CA LYS A 92 -10.09 6.79 3.50
C LYS A 92 -9.15 7.95 3.84
N MET A 93 -7.87 7.82 3.51
CA MET A 93 -6.89 8.90 3.72
C MET A 93 -7.21 10.12 2.86
N LYS A 94 -7.57 9.95 1.59
CA LYS A 94 -8.00 11.05 0.72
C LYS A 94 -9.24 11.74 1.27
N ASP A 95 -10.24 10.98 1.71
CA ASP A 95 -11.47 11.51 2.29
C ASP A 95 -11.19 12.32 3.56
N TYR A 96 -10.29 11.84 4.42
CA TYR A 96 -9.83 12.58 5.59
C TYR A 96 -9.19 13.91 5.19
N ILE A 97 -8.23 13.87 4.26
CA ILE A 97 -7.52 15.07 3.80
C ILE A 97 -8.50 16.08 3.19
N GLN A 98 -9.44 15.63 2.37
CA GLN A 98 -10.43 16.53 1.76
C GLN A 98 -11.32 17.20 2.81
N ARG A 99 -11.70 16.47 3.86
CA ARG A 99 -12.57 16.98 4.93
C ARG A 99 -11.85 17.93 5.88
N HIS A 100 -10.62 17.60 6.28
CA HIS A 100 -9.88 18.35 7.31
C HIS A 100 -8.94 19.41 6.74
N HIS A 101 -8.53 19.25 5.48
CA HIS A 101 -7.65 20.16 4.76
C HIS A 101 -8.27 20.58 3.40
N PRO A 102 -9.50 21.15 3.36
CA PRO A 102 -10.22 21.44 2.12
C PRO A 102 -9.50 22.44 1.20
N ASN A 103 -8.66 23.31 1.78
CA ASN A 103 -7.88 24.31 1.05
C ASN A 103 -6.51 23.78 0.58
N LEU A 104 -6.27 22.47 0.70
CA LEU A 104 -5.07 21.79 0.18
C LEU A 104 -5.03 21.74 -1.36
N GLY A 105 -5.84 22.52 -2.09
CA GLY A 105 -5.67 22.80 -3.52
C GLY A 105 -5.36 24.26 -3.87
N CYS A 106 -5.57 25.20 -2.94
CA CYS A 106 -5.81 26.61 -3.28
C CYS A 106 -4.55 27.49 -3.40
N GLY A 107 -3.46 26.99 -3.99
CA GLY A 107 -2.34 27.83 -4.44
C GLY A 107 -1.41 28.43 -3.37
N LYS A 108 -1.58 28.13 -2.08
CA LYS A 108 -0.59 28.51 -1.05
C LYS A 108 0.73 27.75 -1.26
N GLN A 109 1.89 28.42 -1.12
CA GLN A 109 3.18 27.74 -1.01
C GLN A 109 3.15 26.78 0.18
N ARG A 110 3.50 25.51 -0.05
CA ARG A 110 3.53 24.48 0.99
C ARG A 110 4.92 23.94 1.14
N THR A 111 5.28 23.65 2.38
CA THR A 111 6.50 22.94 2.69
C THR A 111 6.28 21.45 2.57
N GLN A 112 7.33 20.71 2.22
CA GLN A 112 7.31 19.26 2.19
C GLN A 112 6.91 18.67 3.55
N ASP A 113 7.35 19.28 4.65
CA ASP A 113 7.01 18.86 6.01
C ASP A 113 5.52 19.02 6.33
N SER A 114 4.91 20.13 5.91
CA SER A 114 3.46 20.33 6.09
C SER A 114 2.64 19.23 5.41
N LEU A 115 3.02 18.86 4.17
CA LEU A 115 2.36 17.79 3.43
C LEU A 115 2.59 16.42 4.08
N ARG A 116 3.79 16.16 4.60
CA ARG A 116 4.10 14.91 5.32
C ARG A 116 3.27 14.77 6.58
N ASN A 117 3.09 15.85 7.34
CA ASN A 117 2.28 15.82 8.55
C ASN A 117 0.81 15.53 8.24
N ILE A 118 0.25 16.16 7.20
CA ILE A 118 -1.13 15.88 6.75
C ILE A 118 -1.30 14.41 6.34
N VAL A 119 -0.34 13.84 5.60
CA VAL A 119 -0.39 12.42 5.23
C VAL A 119 -0.30 11.51 6.45
N LYS A 120 0.51 11.86 7.46
CA LYS A 120 0.59 11.13 8.72
C LYS A 120 -0.74 11.19 9.50
N GLU A 121 -1.33 12.37 9.65
CA GLU A 121 -2.65 12.55 10.27
C GLU A 121 -3.72 11.70 9.57
N ALA A 122 -3.76 11.75 8.24
CA ALA A 122 -4.71 10.98 7.45
C ALA A 122 -4.51 9.47 7.64
N ARG A 123 -3.26 9.02 7.68
CA ARG A 123 -2.93 7.62 7.95
C ARG A 123 -3.35 7.21 9.36
N ASP A 124 -3.12 8.06 10.36
CA ASP A 124 -3.47 7.79 11.75
C ASP A 124 -4.99 7.81 11.98
N SER A 125 -5.75 8.46 11.11
CA SER A 125 -7.22 8.43 11.14
C SER A 125 -7.83 7.09 10.72
N VAL A 126 -7.07 6.22 10.05
CA VAL A 126 -7.53 4.88 9.65
C VAL A 126 -7.45 3.95 10.85
N SER A 127 -8.62 3.59 11.37
CA SER A 127 -8.76 2.78 12.58
C SER A 127 -8.27 1.34 12.41
N SER A 128 -7.95 0.67 13.51
CA SER A 128 -7.64 -0.77 13.50
C SER A 128 -8.82 -1.60 13.00
N GLU A 129 -10.05 -1.20 13.34
CA GLU A 129 -11.30 -1.81 12.88
C GLU A 129 -11.44 -1.71 11.36
N ASP A 130 -11.05 -0.58 10.77
CA ASP A 130 -11.04 -0.42 9.31
C ASP A 130 -10.09 -1.40 8.65
N HIS A 131 -8.86 -1.57 9.17
CA HIS A 131 -7.89 -2.53 8.64
C HIS A 131 -8.40 -3.98 8.74
N VAL A 132 -8.94 -4.38 9.89
CA VAL A 132 -9.51 -5.72 10.09
C VAL A 132 -10.66 -5.97 9.13
N ARG A 133 -11.60 -5.03 8.99
CA ARG A 133 -12.73 -5.16 8.08
C ARG A 133 -12.29 -5.30 6.62
N LEU A 134 -11.24 -4.57 6.21
CA LEU A 134 -10.71 -4.66 4.85
C LEU A 134 -10.11 -6.04 4.56
N ILE A 135 -9.34 -6.61 5.49
CA ILE A 135 -8.80 -7.97 5.35
C ILE A 135 -9.93 -8.99 5.32
N GLN A 136 -10.89 -8.89 6.23
CA GLN A 136 -12.05 -9.79 6.31
C GLN A 136 -12.97 -9.69 5.08
N SER A 137 -12.91 -8.59 4.32
CA SER A 137 -13.68 -8.43 3.08
C SER A 137 -13.11 -9.22 1.89
N MET A 138 -11.87 -9.72 1.97
CA MET A 138 -11.20 -10.37 0.83
C MET A 138 -11.97 -11.55 0.23
N PRO A 139 -12.56 -12.49 1.01
CA PRO A 139 -13.36 -13.56 0.43
C PRO A 139 -14.53 -13.04 -0.43
N ALA A 140 -15.21 -11.99 0.03
CA ALA A 140 -16.32 -11.38 -0.71
C ALA A 140 -15.85 -10.61 -1.96
N ARG A 141 -14.66 -9.97 -1.91
CA ARG A 141 -14.03 -9.33 -3.07
C ARG A 141 -13.67 -10.35 -4.15
N CYS A 142 -13.00 -11.44 -3.74
CA CYS A 142 -12.66 -12.54 -4.65
C CYS A 142 -13.92 -13.15 -5.27
N GLN A 143 -14.96 -13.41 -4.48
CA GLN A 143 -16.23 -13.93 -5.00
C GLN A 143 -16.87 -12.97 -6.01
N ALA A 144 -16.86 -11.66 -5.75
CA ALA A 144 -17.41 -10.69 -6.68
C ALA A 144 -16.66 -10.68 -8.03
N VAL A 145 -15.34 -10.90 -8.04
CA VAL A 145 -14.57 -11.02 -9.28
C VAL A 145 -14.92 -12.32 -10.02
N VAL A 146 -15.12 -13.42 -9.29
CA VAL A 146 -15.58 -14.68 -9.88
C VAL A 146 -16.97 -14.54 -10.49
N ASP A 147 -17.91 -13.92 -9.77
CA ASP A 147 -19.28 -13.66 -10.23
C ASP A 147 -19.32 -12.71 -11.44
N ALA A 148 -18.30 -11.87 -11.58
CA ALA A 148 -18.12 -10.95 -12.71
C ALA A 148 -17.30 -11.57 -13.87
N ASP A 149 -16.99 -12.87 -13.83
CA ASP A 149 -16.14 -13.56 -14.81
C ASP A 149 -14.77 -12.88 -15.02
N GLY A 150 -14.17 -12.39 -13.93
CA GLY A 150 -12.91 -11.63 -13.96
C GLY A 150 -13.07 -10.14 -14.28
N GLY A 151 -14.30 -9.66 -14.47
CA GLY A 151 -14.61 -8.26 -14.71
C GLY A 151 -14.49 -7.36 -13.47
N PRO A 152 -14.56 -6.02 -13.65
CA PRO A 152 -14.48 -5.06 -12.56
C PRO A 152 -15.63 -5.21 -11.57
N THR A 153 -15.32 -5.03 -10.28
CA THR A 153 -16.33 -5.09 -9.21
C THR A 153 -16.55 -3.71 -8.57
N ARG A 154 -17.47 -3.65 -7.59
CA ARG A 154 -17.75 -2.43 -6.81
C ARG A 154 -16.65 -2.03 -5.83
N TYR A 155 -15.63 -2.88 -5.66
CA TYR A 155 -14.67 -2.84 -4.56
C TYR A 155 -13.39 -2.06 -4.84
#